data_AF-A0A963WUJ9-F1
#
_entry.id   AF-A0A963WUJ9-F1
#
_cell.length_a   1.000
_cell.length_b   1.000
_cell.length_c   1.000
_cell.angle_alpha   90.00
_cell.angle_beta   90.00
_cell.angle_gamma   90.00
#
_symmetry.space_group_name_H-M   'P 1'
#
loop_
_entity.id
_entity.type
_entity.pdbx_description
1 polymer ?
#
loop_
_entity_poly.entity_id
_entity_poly.type
_entity_poly.pdbx_seq_one_letter_code
_entity_poly.pdbx_strand_id
1 'polypeptide(L)'
;MAIKGKTLIKMAAAALAACAVTTPALANSSAAEYFRARATSSNVPELLSKADRTYYEELFNAIDRQDWNRVNAMFAERADGPLHDVARAEFYLHPASPRVEGDAIGNWLRTGSLLPQAEQLVSLGQKRGLSTIPSLPTERSFVSQPHSPKRIRPRSIDDGSMPGSIRSGILARISDDDPDGARQLLDGIDSGLSPSARAEWRQRIAWSYYIENKDAQAYALALTARDGGSGAWVAEADWTAGLAAWRMGDCETAAENFARAARGAENAELAAAAFYWSSRANVRCRQPEKAAEELRGAAQLDETLYGMLAREQLGQDLPRAGQTPDFDMTDWSRLRDEPNVRAAVALAEIGKDGLADEILRHQARIGDPSEYDSLSRLARELGLPSTQLWMAHNAPRGGQADPALRYPAPRWTPVDGWKVDPALAYAHTLQESVFRASVVSPAGARGLMQIMPAAAKDHSRKLGYSGNASDLNKPAVNLAFGQSHLQMLRDSPATGGLLPKIMAAYNAGLSPISRWNTEIKDQGDPLLYMESIPYWETRGYVAIVMRNYWMYERQAGGASESRKALAQGMWPTFPELSGSTAVRLTRAD
;
A
#
# COMPACT_ATOMS: atom_id res chain seq x y z
N MET A 1 33.32 75.90 -32.06
CA MET A 1 34.69 75.72 -32.58
C MET A 1 35.39 74.68 -31.72
N ALA A 2 35.86 73.58 -32.35
CA ALA A 2 36.88 72.62 -31.90
C ALA A 2 36.74 71.86 -30.55
N ILE A 3 36.24 70.63 -30.65
CA ILE A 3 36.79 69.32 -30.21
C ILE A 3 38.04 69.34 -29.28
N LYS A 4 37.96 68.69 -28.09
CA LYS A 4 38.70 67.45 -27.72
C LYS A 4 38.68 67.17 -26.20
N GLY A 5 38.18 65.97 -25.87
CA GLY A 5 38.83 65.01 -24.96
C GLY A 5 38.55 65.13 -23.46
N LYS A 6 37.97 64.07 -22.88
CA LYS A 6 38.47 63.40 -21.65
C LYS A 6 37.68 62.12 -21.34
N THR A 7 38.37 60.99 -21.57
CA THR A 7 38.55 59.82 -20.70
C THR A 7 37.37 59.35 -19.82
N LEU A 8 36.77 58.22 -20.20
CA LEU A 8 35.92 57.39 -19.34
C LEU A 8 36.77 56.61 -18.33
N ILE A 9 36.45 56.73 -17.04
CA ILE A 9 36.84 55.77 -15.99
C ILE A 9 35.63 54.86 -15.77
N LYS A 10 35.78 53.57 -16.07
CA LYS A 10 34.80 52.52 -15.78
C LYS A 10 34.94 52.09 -14.33
N MET A 11 33.89 52.23 -13.52
CA MET A 11 33.71 51.42 -12.31
C MET A 11 32.97 50.14 -12.70
N ALA A 12 33.60 48.98 -12.45
CA ALA A 12 32.98 47.68 -12.58
C ALA A 12 32.32 47.32 -11.24
N ALA A 13 30.98 47.26 -11.22
CA ALA A 13 30.23 46.56 -10.18
C ALA A 13 29.96 45.14 -10.70
N ALA A 14 30.62 44.15 -10.11
CA ALA A 14 30.37 42.75 -10.39
C ALA A 14 29.14 42.30 -9.59
N ALA A 15 28.01 42.14 -10.26
CA ALA A 15 26.86 41.42 -9.74
C ALA A 15 27.09 39.92 -9.93
N LEU A 16 27.37 39.20 -8.85
CA LEU A 16 27.34 37.74 -8.80
C LEU A 16 25.87 37.30 -8.85
N ALA A 17 25.41 36.95 -10.05
CA ALA A 17 24.16 36.23 -10.22
C ALA A 17 24.37 34.79 -9.75
N ALA A 18 23.86 34.46 -8.57
CA ALA A 18 23.71 33.08 -8.14
C ALA A 18 22.64 32.43 -9.04
N CYS A 19 23.07 31.63 -10.01
CA CYS A 19 22.19 30.72 -10.74
C CYS A 19 21.73 29.64 -9.76
N ALA A 20 20.61 29.90 -9.07
CA ALA A 20 19.82 28.83 -8.50
C ALA A 20 19.37 27.96 -9.68
N VAL A 21 19.87 26.72 -9.73
CA VAL A 21 19.35 25.69 -10.63
C VAL A 21 17.96 25.35 -10.12
N THR A 22 16.97 26.12 -10.57
CA THR A 22 15.57 25.75 -10.42
C THR A 22 15.35 24.54 -11.30
N THR A 23 15.15 23.36 -10.69
CA THR A 23 14.59 22.22 -11.40
C THR A 23 13.26 22.68 -12.03
N PRO A 24 13.04 22.45 -13.34
CA PRO A 24 11.78 22.84 -13.94
C PRO A 24 10.68 22.05 -13.22
N ALA A 25 9.64 22.74 -12.77
CA ALA A 25 8.40 22.10 -12.40
C ALA A 25 7.94 21.29 -13.61
N LEU A 26 8.03 19.96 -13.53
CA LEU A 26 7.53 19.05 -14.56
C LEU A 26 6.00 19.16 -14.56
N ALA A 27 5.49 20.13 -15.30
CA ALA A 27 4.09 20.20 -15.66
C ALA A 27 3.78 18.95 -16.51
N ASN A 28 3.00 18.03 -15.94
CA ASN A 28 2.45 16.82 -16.57
C ASN A 28 3.40 15.66 -16.88
N SER A 29 4.30 15.27 -15.97
CA SER A 29 4.82 13.90 -16.03
C SER A 29 3.75 12.94 -15.51
N SER A 30 3.34 11.93 -16.30
CA SER A 30 2.47 10.87 -15.78
C SER A 30 3.16 10.18 -14.58
N ALA A 31 2.38 9.63 -13.64
CA ALA A 31 2.97 8.87 -12.52
C ALA A 31 3.96 7.79 -13.01
N ALA A 32 3.67 7.21 -14.18
CA ALA A 32 4.55 6.30 -14.87
C ALA A 32 5.91 6.89 -15.27
N GLU A 33 6.01 8.14 -15.71
CA GLU A 33 7.30 8.80 -15.97
C GLU A 33 8.09 9.04 -14.68
N TYR A 34 7.42 9.53 -13.62
CA TYR A 34 8.05 9.76 -12.32
C TYR A 34 8.67 8.48 -11.75
N PHE A 35 7.92 7.38 -11.68
CA PHE A 35 8.43 6.13 -11.10
C PHE A 35 9.47 5.45 -11.99
N ARG A 36 9.39 5.59 -13.33
CA ARG A 36 10.44 5.10 -14.23
C ARG A 36 11.75 5.88 -14.06
N ALA A 37 11.67 7.21 -13.95
CA ALA A 37 12.84 8.04 -13.68
C ALA A 37 13.48 7.66 -12.33
N ARG A 38 12.65 7.57 -11.27
CA ARG A 38 13.09 7.22 -9.91
C ARG A 38 13.74 5.83 -9.83
N ALA A 39 13.33 4.88 -10.65
CA ALA A 39 13.96 3.55 -10.71
C ALA A 39 15.42 3.59 -11.23
N THR A 40 15.82 4.67 -11.92
CA THR A 40 17.15 4.79 -12.56
C THR A 40 18.01 5.94 -12.03
N SER A 41 17.42 6.91 -11.34
CA SER A 41 18.14 8.02 -10.72
C SER A 41 18.50 7.70 -9.27
N SER A 42 19.69 8.12 -8.83
CA SER A 42 20.10 8.02 -7.43
C SER A 42 20.77 9.31 -6.97
N ASN A 43 20.33 9.85 -5.83
CA ASN A 43 21.01 10.93 -5.12
C ASN A 43 22.06 10.41 -4.12
N VAL A 44 22.11 9.09 -3.89
CA VAL A 44 23.12 8.45 -3.03
C VAL A 44 24.40 8.22 -3.85
N PRO A 45 25.58 8.65 -3.36
CA PRO A 45 26.85 8.36 -4.02
C PRO A 45 27.13 6.86 -4.14
N GLU A 46 27.71 6.45 -5.26
CA GLU A 46 28.22 5.09 -5.44
C GLU A 46 29.40 4.83 -4.51
N LEU A 47 29.32 3.77 -3.70
CA LEU A 47 30.34 3.36 -2.74
C LEU A 47 31.20 2.21 -3.26
N LEU A 48 30.64 1.34 -4.11
CA LEU A 48 31.35 0.19 -4.64
C LEU A 48 31.98 0.51 -5.99
N SER A 49 33.26 0.16 -6.16
CA SER A 49 33.85 0.12 -7.49
C SER A 49 33.22 -1.00 -8.33
N LYS A 50 33.39 -0.95 -9.66
CA LYS A 50 32.94 -2.04 -10.54
C LYS A 50 33.51 -3.40 -10.13
N ALA A 51 34.78 -3.44 -9.70
CA ALA A 51 35.42 -4.66 -9.23
C ALA A 51 34.81 -5.16 -7.90
N ASP A 52 34.47 -4.24 -6.98
CA ASP A 52 33.78 -4.60 -5.74
C ASP A 52 32.40 -5.19 -6.02
N ARG A 53 31.60 -4.58 -6.91
CA ARG A 53 30.27 -5.08 -7.27
C ARG A 53 30.35 -6.51 -7.79
N THR A 54 31.20 -6.76 -8.79
CA THR A 54 31.38 -8.11 -9.33
C THR A 54 31.82 -9.11 -8.27
N TYR A 55 32.78 -8.74 -7.42
CA TYR A 55 33.26 -9.60 -6.34
C TYR A 55 32.15 -9.95 -5.34
N TYR A 56 31.38 -8.97 -4.85
CA TYR A 56 30.35 -9.23 -3.85
C TYR A 56 29.11 -9.89 -4.42
N GLU A 57 28.71 -9.58 -5.66
CA GLU A 57 27.66 -10.31 -6.37
C GLU A 57 28.01 -11.81 -6.44
N GLU A 58 29.23 -12.14 -6.87
CA GLU A 58 29.71 -13.53 -6.89
C GLU A 58 29.74 -14.16 -5.50
N LEU A 59 30.25 -13.45 -4.49
CA LEU A 59 30.39 -13.96 -3.13
C LEU A 59 29.03 -14.27 -2.51
N PHE A 60 28.08 -13.35 -2.55
CA PHE A 60 26.74 -13.60 -2.03
C PHE A 60 26.00 -14.64 -2.85
N ASN A 61 26.19 -14.71 -4.18
CA ASN A 61 25.61 -15.78 -4.99
C ASN A 61 26.19 -17.17 -4.62
N ALA A 62 27.47 -17.24 -4.27
CA ALA A 62 28.09 -18.47 -3.78
C ALA A 62 27.51 -18.86 -2.41
N ILE A 63 27.28 -17.90 -1.51
CA ILE A 63 26.60 -18.13 -0.23
C ILE A 63 25.18 -18.66 -0.45
N ASP A 64 24.40 -18.00 -1.32
CA ASP A 64 23.01 -18.40 -1.62
C ASP A 64 22.93 -19.81 -2.22
N ARG A 65 23.93 -20.19 -3.03
CA ARG A 65 24.04 -21.52 -3.64
C ARG A 65 24.72 -22.55 -2.73
N GLN A 66 25.15 -22.15 -1.54
CA GLN A 66 25.84 -23.00 -0.57
C GLN A 66 27.16 -23.58 -1.11
N ASP A 67 27.84 -22.85 -2.01
CA ASP A 67 29.16 -23.21 -2.53
C ASP A 67 30.26 -22.73 -1.57
N TRP A 68 30.39 -23.43 -0.44
CA TRP A 68 31.30 -23.05 0.63
C TRP A 68 32.78 -23.10 0.24
N ASN A 69 33.14 -23.96 -0.72
CA ASN A 69 34.50 -24.00 -1.24
C ASN A 69 34.82 -22.71 -1.98
N ARG A 70 33.90 -22.23 -2.83
CA ARG A 70 34.05 -20.93 -3.50
C ARG A 70 34.07 -19.78 -2.51
N VAL A 71 33.17 -19.76 -1.52
CA VAL A 71 33.14 -18.72 -0.48
C VAL A 71 34.47 -18.62 0.27
N ASN A 72 35.04 -19.75 0.71
CA ASN A 72 36.33 -19.77 1.39
C ASN A 72 37.47 -19.31 0.48
N ALA A 73 37.47 -19.74 -0.79
CA ALA A 73 38.47 -19.30 -1.76
C ALA A 73 38.42 -17.77 -1.96
N MET A 74 37.23 -17.20 -2.09
CA MET A 74 37.05 -15.75 -2.25
C MET A 74 37.53 -14.97 -1.02
N PHE A 75 37.22 -15.42 0.20
CA PHE A 75 37.75 -14.79 1.42
C PHE A 75 39.28 -14.92 1.57
N ALA A 76 39.89 -15.95 0.96
CA ALA A 76 41.35 -16.08 0.91
C ALA A 76 41.98 -15.17 -0.17
N GLU A 77 41.28 -14.94 -1.29
CA GLU A 77 41.69 -14.00 -2.34
C GLU A 77 41.70 -12.54 -1.83
N ARG A 78 40.74 -12.17 -0.97
CA ARG A 78 40.61 -10.82 -0.43
C ARG A 78 40.30 -10.82 1.07
N ALA A 79 41.26 -10.33 1.86
CA ALA A 79 41.19 -10.35 3.33
C ALA A 79 40.11 -9.43 3.91
N ASP A 80 39.88 -8.27 3.29
CA ASP A 80 39.00 -7.20 3.78
C ASP A 80 38.23 -6.48 2.65
N GLY A 81 37.21 -5.73 3.03
CA GLY A 81 36.42 -4.93 2.08
C GLY A 81 35.08 -4.46 2.65
N PRO A 82 34.36 -3.61 1.89
CA PRO A 82 33.19 -2.87 2.40
C PRO A 82 32.01 -3.73 2.85
N LEU A 83 31.88 -4.96 2.37
CA LEU A 83 30.79 -5.88 2.74
C LEU A 83 31.28 -7.19 3.38
N HIS A 84 32.56 -7.29 3.74
CA HIS A 84 33.13 -8.52 4.30
C HIS A 84 32.48 -8.94 5.61
N ASP A 85 32.20 -8.00 6.50
CA ASP A 85 31.56 -8.33 7.77
C ASP A 85 30.14 -8.87 7.56
N VAL A 86 29.36 -8.25 6.65
CA VAL A 86 28.02 -8.75 6.29
C VAL A 86 28.13 -10.15 5.68
N ALA A 87 28.96 -10.34 4.66
CA ALA A 87 29.09 -11.62 3.97
C ALA A 87 29.59 -12.75 4.89
N ARG A 88 30.51 -12.44 5.82
CA ARG A 88 30.97 -13.40 6.83
C ARG A 88 29.88 -13.75 7.82
N ALA A 89 29.05 -12.79 8.23
CA ALA A 89 27.93 -13.06 9.11
C ALA A 89 26.93 -14.01 8.45
N GLU A 90 26.55 -13.74 7.20
CA GLU A 90 25.69 -14.63 6.42
C GLU A 90 26.30 -16.03 6.29
N PHE A 91 27.60 -16.13 5.99
CA PHE A 91 28.29 -17.41 5.91
C PHE A 91 28.33 -18.15 7.26
N TYR A 92 28.69 -17.49 8.36
CA TYR A 92 28.83 -18.10 9.68
C TYR A 92 27.49 -18.55 10.28
N LEU A 93 26.41 -17.82 10.00
CA LEU A 93 25.08 -18.10 10.53
C LEU A 93 24.27 -19.04 9.64
N HIS A 94 24.70 -19.29 8.40
CA HIS A 94 23.99 -20.19 7.50
C HIS A 94 23.96 -21.63 8.07
N PRO A 95 22.78 -22.28 8.21
CA PRO A 95 22.68 -23.59 8.88
C PRO A 95 23.50 -24.72 8.25
N ALA A 96 23.72 -24.65 6.92
CA ALA A 96 24.49 -25.63 6.17
C ALA A 96 25.97 -25.27 5.98
N SER A 97 26.45 -24.15 6.53
CA SER A 97 27.85 -23.76 6.38
C SER A 97 28.78 -24.62 7.25
N PRO A 98 30.09 -24.68 6.90
CA PRO A 98 31.08 -25.33 7.75
C PRO A 98 31.11 -24.73 9.15
N ARG A 99 31.44 -25.56 10.14
CA ARG A 99 31.59 -25.11 11.52
C ARG A 99 32.63 -24.00 11.61
N VAL A 100 32.22 -22.85 12.16
CA VAL A 100 33.09 -21.74 12.54
C VAL A 100 33.52 -21.85 14.00
N GLU A 101 34.80 -21.59 14.27
CA GLU A 101 35.39 -21.63 15.62
C GLU A 101 35.25 -20.30 16.37
N GLY A 102 35.29 -20.36 17.71
CA GLY A 102 35.06 -19.22 18.59
C GLY A 102 35.97 -18.02 18.31
N ASP A 103 37.25 -18.28 18.01
CA ASP A 103 38.23 -17.22 17.70
C ASP A 103 37.89 -16.48 16.40
N ALA A 104 37.37 -17.17 15.39
CA ALA A 104 36.95 -16.55 14.13
C ALA A 104 35.73 -15.64 14.33
N ILE A 105 34.79 -16.04 15.20
CA ILE A 105 33.65 -15.22 15.63
C ILE A 105 34.14 -14.02 16.44
N GLY A 106 35.06 -14.23 17.39
CA GLY A 106 35.65 -13.16 18.19
C GLY A 106 36.35 -12.11 17.34
N ASN A 107 37.07 -12.53 16.29
CA ASN A 107 37.69 -11.63 15.32
C ASN A 107 36.64 -10.82 14.53
N TRP A 108 35.56 -11.46 14.07
CA TRP A 108 34.47 -10.79 13.38
C TRP A 108 33.78 -9.75 14.28
N LEU A 109 33.55 -10.07 15.55
CA LEU A 109 32.89 -9.18 16.52
C LEU A 109 33.66 -7.87 16.79
N ARG A 110 34.94 -7.77 16.37
CA ARG A 110 35.71 -6.53 16.50
C ARG A 110 35.27 -5.44 15.53
N THR A 111 34.72 -5.81 14.38
CA THR A 111 34.32 -4.89 13.30
C THR A 111 32.82 -4.98 13.00
N GLY A 112 32.22 -6.16 13.17
CA GLY A 112 30.80 -6.42 12.91
C GLY A 112 29.86 -6.20 14.09
N SER A 113 30.31 -5.67 15.24
CA SER A 113 29.46 -5.54 16.45
C SER A 113 28.25 -4.61 16.30
N LEU A 114 28.25 -3.74 15.28
CA LEU A 114 27.12 -2.86 14.95
C LEU A 114 26.11 -3.50 14.00
N LEU A 115 26.40 -4.68 13.44
CA LEU A 115 25.50 -5.37 12.52
C LEU A 115 24.40 -6.13 13.27
N PRO A 116 23.20 -6.30 12.68
CA PRO A 116 22.09 -7.01 13.31
C PRO A 116 22.42 -8.47 13.68
N GLN A 117 23.38 -9.09 12.98
CA GLN A 117 23.84 -10.45 13.24
C GLN A 117 24.66 -10.60 14.54
N ALA A 118 25.07 -9.50 15.17
CA ALA A 118 26.03 -9.53 16.27
C ALA A 118 25.54 -10.35 17.48
N GLU A 119 24.28 -10.20 17.90
CA GLU A 119 23.73 -10.97 19.03
C GLU A 119 23.74 -12.49 18.78
N GLN A 120 23.40 -12.90 17.56
CA GLN A 120 23.40 -14.31 17.16
C GLN A 120 24.83 -14.85 17.13
N LEU A 121 25.79 -14.07 16.63
CA LEU A 121 27.19 -14.45 16.59
C LEU A 121 27.83 -14.48 17.98
N VAL A 122 27.46 -13.59 18.90
CA VAL A 122 27.85 -13.69 20.31
C VAL A 122 27.36 -15.01 20.91
N SER A 123 26.08 -15.33 20.72
CA SER A 123 25.46 -16.56 21.24
C SER A 123 26.12 -17.81 20.65
N LEU A 124 26.46 -17.78 19.36
CA LEU A 124 27.20 -18.86 18.70
C LEU A 124 28.63 -18.95 19.24
N GLY A 125 29.33 -17.83 19.38
CA GLY A 125 30.70 -17.74 19.89
C GLY A 125 30.82 -18.31 21.31
N GLN A 126 29.89 -17.96 22.20
CA GLN A 126 29.86 -18.51 23.56
C GLN A 126 29.75 -20.04 23.56
N LYS A 127 28.90 -20.60 22.70
CA LYS A 127 28.79 -22.06 22.50
C LYS A 127 30.06 -22.69 21.92
N ARG A 128 30.97 -21.87 21.38
CA ARG A 128 32.28 -22.26 20.82
C ARG A 128 33.45 -21.85 21.73
N GLY A 129 33.21 -21.48 22.98
CA GLY A 129 34.25 -21.18 23.96
C GLY A 129 34.75 -19.72 23.96
N LEU A 130 34.10 -18.83 23.22
CA LEU A 130 34.40 -17.40 23.28
C LEU A 130 34.01 -16.84 24.66
N SER A 131 35.01 -16.40 25.42
CA SER A 131 34.83 -15.86 26.78
C SER A 131 34.80 -14.34 26.83
N THR A 132 35.42 -13.67 25.86
CA THR A 132 35.46 -12.21 25.76
C THR A 132 34.45 -11.74 24.72
N ILE A 133 33.49 -10.93 25.15
CA ILE A 133 32.38 -10.45 24.33
C ILE A 133 32.43 -8.93 24.31
N PRO A 134 32.45 -8.27 23.14
CA PRO A 134 32.37 -6.81 23.10
C PRO A 134 30.99 -6.34 23.53
N SER A 135 30.91 -5.11 24.05
CA SER A 135 29.61 -4.49 24.28
C SER A 135 28.89 -4.31 22.96
N LEU A 136 27.64 -4.76 22.90
CA LEU A 136 26.75 -4.51 21.77
C LEU A 136 26.00 -3.19 21.96
N PRO A 137 25.59 -2.52 20.88
CA PRO A 137 24.73 -1.35 20.98
C PRO A 137 23.36 -1.72 21.54
N THR A 138 22.77 -0.82 22.33
CA THR A 138 21.42 -1.00 22.86
C THR A 138 20.38 -0.50 21.87
N GLU A 139 19.39 -1.33 21.55
CA GLU A 139 18.25 -0.90 20.74
C GLU A 139 17.33 0.06 21.50
N ARG A 140 16.94 1.15 20.85
CA ARG A 140 16.02 2.16 21.39
C ARG A 140 14.56 1.74 21.18
N SER A 141 13.69 2.19 22.08
CA SER A 141 12.25 1.97 21.94
C SER A 141 11.59 2.94 20.96
N PHE A 142 10.69 2.41 20.14
CA PHE A 142 9.88 3.17 19.19
C PHE A 142 8.42 3.30 19.65
N VAL A 143 7.70 4.28 19.10
CA VAL A 143 6.28 4.49 19.33
C VAL A 143 5.51 4.13 18.06
N SER A 144 4.44 3.35 18.24
CA SER A 144 3.55 2.96 17.15
C SER A 144 2.88 4.20 16.53
N GLN A 145 2.94 4.29 15.21
CA GLN A 145 2.27 5.34 14.44
C GLN A 145 0.94 4.85 13.86
N PRO A 146 -0.01 5.75 13.57
CA PRO A 146 -1.26 5.38 12.91
C PRO A 146 -1.03 4.66 11.58
N HIS A 147 -1.94 3.73 11.26
CA HIS A 147 -1.94 3.07 9.96
C HIS A 147 -2.72 3.91 8.94
N SER A 148 -2.52 3.65 7.66
CA SER A 148 -3.43 4.20 6.64
C SER A 148 -4.87 3.83 6.95
N PRO A 149 -5.83 4.73 6.70
CA PRO A 149 -7.25 4.43 6.86
C PRO A 149 -7.61 3.12 6.15
N LYS A 150 -8.56 2.36 6.69
CA LYS A 150 -9.09 1.16 6.03
C LYS A 150 -10.54 0.99 6.43
N ARG A 151 -11.38 0.60 5.47
CA ARG A 151 -12.76 0.19 5.78
C ARG A 151 -12.67 -1.12 6.54
N ILE A 152 -13.03 -1.08 7.81
CA ILE A 152 -13.04 -2.24 8.69
C ILE A 152 -14.48 -2.73 8.86
N ARG A 153 -14.65 -4.05 8.93
CA ARG A 153 -15.90 -4.62 9.41
C ARG A 153 -15.86 -4.55 10.92
N PRO A 154 -16.89 -4.02 11.60
CA PRO A 154 -16.94 -4.10 13.04
C PRO A 154 -16.76 -5.54 13.53
N ARG A 155 -16.17 -5.69 14.72
CA ARG A 155 -15.99 -7.02 15.33
C ARG A 155 -17.36 -7.65 15.57
N SER A 156 -17.48 -8.94 15.26
CA SER A 156 -18.67 -9.71 15.61
C SER A 156 -18.85 -9.70 17.13
N ILE A 157 -20.10 -9.57 17.57
CA ILE A 157 -20.47 -9.59 18.98
C ILE A 157 -20.53 -11.05 19.45
N ASP A 158 -19.83 -11.32 20.55
CA ASP A 158 -19.76 -12.63 21.19
C ASP A 158 -19.91 -12.50 22.71
N ASP A 159 -21.07 -11.99 23.12
CA ASP A 159 -21.45 -11.75 24.52
C ASP A 159 -22.37 -12.84 25.09
N GLY A 160 -22.54 -13.95 24.35
CA GLY A 160 -23.40 -15.07 24.72
C GLY A 160 -24.89 -14.87 24.42
N SER A 161 -25.34 -13.67 24.00
CA SER A 161 -26.76 -13.44 23.71
C SER A 161 -27.24 -14.06 22.40
N MET A 162 -26.33 -14.30 21.44
CA MET A 162 -26.63 -14.93 20.15
C MET A 162 -26.33 -16.44 20.16
N PRO A 163 -27.34 -17.33 20.11
CA PRO A 163 -27.11 -18.78 20.05
C PRO A 163 -26.33 -19.21 18.81
N GLY A 164 -25.35 -20.09 18.98
CA GLY A 164 -24.47 -20.54 17.89
C GLY A 164 -25.19 -21.23 16.72
N SER A 165 -26.29 -21.96 17.00
CA SER A 165 -27.12 -22.59 15.97
C SER A 165 -27.87 -21.56 15.12
N ILE A 166 -28.42 -20.51 15.75
CA ILE A 166 -29.11 -19.42 15.06
C ILE A 166 -28.12 -18.59 14.23
N ARG A 167 -26.96 -18.23 14.82
CA ARG A 167 -25.84 -17.59 14.10
C ARG A 167 -25.50 -18.35 12.81
N SER A 168 -25.27 -19.65 12.93
CA SER A 168 -24.89 -20.49 11.79
C SER A 168 -26.02 -20.61 10.77
N GLY A 169 -27.27 -20.75 11.22
CA GLY A 169 -28.44 -20.78 10.36
C GLY A 169 -28.64 -19.48 9.57
N ILE A 170 -28.52 -18.32 10.22
CA ILE A 170 -28.61 -17.01 9.55
C ILE A 170 -27.51 -16.88 8.49
N LEU A 171 -26.26 -17.21 8.84
CA LEU A 171 -25.15 -17.11 7.89
C LEU A 171 -25.30 -18.06 6.69
N ALA A 172 -25.83 -19.26 6.91
CA ALA A 172 -26.15 -20.19 5.82
C ALA A 172 -27.22 -19.59 4.89
N ARG A 173 -28.33 -19.10 5.43
CA ARG A 173 -29.38 -18.46 4.63
C ARG A 173 -28.91 -17.22 3.86
N ILE A 174 -28.04 -16.41 4.45
CA ILE A 174 -27.42 -15.28 3.74
C ILE A 174 -26.53 -15.78 2.58
N SER A 175 -25.83 -16.91 2.76
CA SER A 175 -24.99 -17.48 1.70
C SER A 175 -25.79 -18.15 0.59
N ASP A 176 -27.02 -18.57 0.88
CA ASP A 176 -27.99 -19.18 -0.04
C ASP A 176 -28.96 -18.14 -0.66
N ASP A 177 -28.66 -16.84 -0.54
CA ASP A 177 -29.47 -15.73 -1.06
C ASP A 177 -30.93 -15.73 -0.52
N ASP A 178 -31.13 -16.22 0.72
CA ASP A 178 -32.42 -16.28 1.45
C ASP A 178 -32.48 -15.31 2.64
N PRO A 179 -32.60 -13.98 2.41
CA PRO A 179 -32.71 -13.01 3.49
C PRO A 179 -34.01 -13.16 4.31
N ASP A 180 -35.08 -13.69 3.71
CA ASP A 180 -36.37 -13.87 4.38
C ASP A 180 -36.30 -15.00 5.42
N GLY A 181 -35.68 -16.12 5.08
CA GLY A 181 -35.42 -17.19 6.03
C GLY A 181 -34.38 -16.81 7.09
N ALA A 182 -33.38 -16.01 6.74
CA ALA A 182 -32.47 -15.43 7.72
C ALA A 182 -33.20 -14.55 8.75
N ARG A 183 -34.14 -13.71 8.28
CA ARG A 183 -34.98 -12.87 9.14
C ARG A 183 -35.87 -13.69 10.07
N GLN A 184 -36.52 -14.74 9.57
CA GLN A 184 -37.36 -15.63 10.39
C GLN A 184 -36.60 -16.22 11.58
N LEU A 185 -35.33 -16.59 11.39
CA LEU A 185 -34.48 -17.08 12.48
C LEU A 185 -34.15 -16.00 13.51
N LEU A 186 -33.91 -14.76 13.08
CA LEU A 186 -33.64 -13.64 13.97
C LEU A 186 -34.89 -13.25 14.78
N ASP A 187 -36.05 -13.12 14.13
CA ASP A 187 -37.30 -12.67 14.76
C ASP A 187 -37.69 -13.53 15.98
N GLY A 188 -37.35 -14.83 15.97
CA GLY A 188 -37.62 -15.74 17.08
C GLY A 188 -36.80 -15.50 18.36
N ILE A 189 -35.69 -14.76 18.29
CA ILE A 189 -34.76 -14.54 19.41
C ILE A 189 -34.37 -13.07 19.65
N ASP A 190 -34.76 -12.17 18.76
CA ASP A 190 -34.31 -10.77 18.71
C ASP A 190 -34.58 -9.97 20.00
N SER A 191 -35.68 -10.26 20.71
CA SER A 191 -35.98 -9.63 22.00
C SER A 191 -35.01 -10.03 23.12
N GLY A 192 -34.38 -11.20 23.01
CA GLY A 192 -33.40 -11.72 23.97
C GLY A 192 -31.94 -11.35 23.66
N LEU A 193 -31.68 -10.73 22.51
CA LEU A 193 -30.34 -10.27 22.15
C LEU A 193 -29.91 -9.07 22.98
N SER A 194 -28.60 -8.95 23.21
CA SER A 194 -28.02 -7.70 23.69
C SER A 194 -28.21 -6.58 22.65
N PRO A 195 -28.17 -5.31 23.05
CA PRO A 195 -28.24 -4.19 22.10
C PRO A 195 -27.19 -4.27 20.98
N SER A 196 -25.95 -4.64 21.31
CA SER A 196 -24.88 -4.75 20.31
C SER A 196 -25.12 -5.90 19.33
N ALA A 197 -25.54 -7.07 19.82
CA ALA A 197 -25.84 -8.22 18.97
C ALA A 197 -27.06 -7.95 18.08
N ARG A 198 -28.09 -7.30 18.62
CA ARG A 198 -29.27 -6.87 17.86
C ARG A 198 -28.88 -5.97 16.68
N ALA A 199 -28.05 -4.97 16.90
CA ALA A 199 -27.57 -4.09 15.83
C ALA A 199 -26.79 -4.87 14.76
N GLU A 200 -25.88 -5.76 15.16
CA GLU A 200 -25.11 -6.60 14.22
C GLU A 200 -26.01 -7.44 13.31
N TRP A 201 -26.93 -8.21 13.89
CA TRP A 201 -27.67 -9.21 13.14
C TRP A 201 -28.77 -8.60 12.27
N ARG A 202 -29.42 -7.54 12.74
CA ARG A 202 -30.32 -6.73 11.91
C ARG A 202 -29.56 -6.12 10.73
N GLN A 203 -28.35 -5.58 10.95
CA GLN A 203 -27.52 -5.03 9.87
C GLN A 203 -27.13 -6.09 8.84
N ARG A 204 -26.68 -7.28 9.27
CA ARG A 204 -26.25 -8.36 8.38
C ARG A 204 -27.38 -8.84 7.46
N ILE A 205 -28.58 -9.00 8.01
CA ILE A 205 -29.75 -9.43 7.23
C ILE A 205 -30.24 -8.28 6.34
N ALA A 206 -30.21 -7.03 6.83
CA ALA A 206 -30.53 -5.86 6.00
C ALA A 206 -29.58 -5.75 4.80
N TRP A 207 -28.29 -6.00 5.00
CA TRP A 207 -27.31 -6.06 3.93
C TRP A 207 -27.62 -7.19 2.93
N SER A 208 -28.04 -8.36 3.41
CA SER A 208 -28.50 -9.47 2.56
C SER A 208 -29.69 -9.06 1.69
N TYR A 209 -30.71 -8.41 2.26
CA TYR A 209 -31.81 -7.84 1.48
C TYR A 209 -31.33 -6.84 0.41
N TYR A 210 -30.33 -6.00 0.72
CA TYR A 210 -29.80 -5.00 -0.21
C TYR A 210 -29.10 -5.62 -1.42
N ILE A 211 -28.26 -6.64 -1.21
CA ILE A 211 -27.56 -7.33 -2.32
C ILE A 211 -28.53 -8.15 -3.17
N GLU A 212 -29.61 -8.67 -2.57
CA GLU A 212 -30.73 -9.30 -3.27
C GLU A 212 -31.71 -8.30 -3.92
N ASN A 213 -31.32 -7.02 -3.98
CA ASN A 213 -32.10 -5.94 -4.60
C ASN A 213 -33.52 -5.76 -4.03
N LYS A 214 -33.72 -6.17 -2.77
CA LYS A 214 -34.94 -5.98 -1.98
C LYS A 214 -34.81 -4.70 -1.15
N ASP A 215 -34.66 -3.55 -1.82
CA ASP A 215 -34.25 -2.27 -1.22
C ASP A 215 -35.21 -1.81 -0.11
N ALA A 216 -36.54 -1.98 -0.28
CA ALA A 216 -37.52 -1.59 0.72
C ALA A 216 -37.37 -2.40 2.03
N GLN A 217 -37.14 -3.71 1.91
CA GLN A 217 -36.90 -4.60 3.04
C GLN A 217 -35.56 -4.31 3.72
N ALA A 218 -34.51 -4.06 2.92
CA ALA A 218 -33.19 -3.68 3.41
C ALA A 218 -33.27 -2.40 4.24
N TYR A 219 -33.92 -1.36 3.70
CA TYR A 219 -34.14 -0.10 4.37
C TYR A 219 -34.91 -0.29 5.69
N ALA A 220 -36.06 -0.95 5.63
CA ALA A 220 -36.91 -1.16 6.80
C ALA A 220 -36.18 -1.89 7.92
N LEU A 221 -35.45 -2.98 7.62
CA LEU A 221 -34.72 -3.73 8.63
C LEU A 221 -33.50 -2.95 9.15
N ALA A 222 -32.78 -2.24 8.28
CA ALA A 222 -31.61 -1.46 8.67
C ALA A 222 -31.96 -0.37 9.71
N LEU A 223 -33.09 0.34 9.52
CA LEU A 223 -33.54 1.35 10.48
C LEU A 223 -33.72 0.79 11.89
N THR A 224 -34.23 -0.43 12.00
CA THR A 224 -34.45 -1.06 13.31
C THR A 224 -33.14 -1.32 14.05
N ALA A 225 -31.97 -1.33 13.42
CA ALA A 225 -30.71 -1.54 14.15
C ALA A 225 -30.44 -0.50 15.26
N ARG A 226 -31.09 0.68 15.18
CA ARG A 226 -31.07 1.71 16.23
C ARG A 226 -32.03 1.44 17.38
N ASP A 227 -33.08 0.66 17.14
CA ASP A 227 -34.18 0.44 18.08
C ASP A 227 -33.77 -0.57 19.15
N GLY A 228 -33.20 -0.03 20.24
CA GLY A 228 -32.62 -0.81 21.32
C GLY A 228 -31.33 -1.53 20.90
N GLY A 229 -30.69 -1.09 19.81
CA GLY A 229 -29.36 -1.53 19.40
C GLY A 229 -28.26 -0.52 19.74
N SER A 230 -27.00 -0.95 19.79
CA SER A 230 -25.87 -0.07 20.11
C SER A 230 -24.54 -0.52 19.46
N GLY A 231 -23.53 0.34 19.55
CA GLY A 231 -22.17 0.06 19.06
C GLY A 231 -21.99 0.27 17.56
N ALA A 232 -20.81 -0.11 17.08
CA ALA A 232 -20.32 0.08 15.72
C ALA A 232 -21.29 -0.33 14.60
N TRP A 233 -22.06 -1.40 14.82
CA TRP A 233 -22.96 -1.97 13.82
C TRP A 233 -24.14 -1.07 13.47
N VAL A 234 -24.50 -0.12 14.34
CA VAL A 234 -25.55 0.87 14.05
C VAL A 234 -25.16 1.74 12.86
N ALA A 235 -23.92 2.22 12.80
CA ALA A 235 -23.45 3.05 11.68
C ALA A 235 -23.40 2.27 10.36
N GLU A 236 -23.06 0.97 10.41
CA GLU A 236 -23.10 0.09 9.24
C GLU A 236 -24.55 -0.18 8.78
N ALA A 237 -25.53 -0.21 9.69
CA ALA A 237 -26.93 -0.31 9.33
C ALA A 237 -27.43 0.99 8.69
N ASP A 238 -27.05 2.12 9.25
CA ASP A 238 -27.36 3.45 8.69
C ASP A 238 -26.80 3.61 7.28
N TRP A 239 -25.60 3.08 7.04
CA TRP A 239 -24.99 2.99 5.72
C TRP A 239 -25.84 2.15 4.75
N THR A 240 -26.28 0.95 5.16
CA THR A 240 -27.19 0.10 4.38
C THR A 240 -28.52 0.82 4.08
N ALA A 241 -29.11 1.48 5.06
CA ALA A 241 -30.35 2.24 4.90
C ALA A 241 -30.18 3.39 3.89
N GLY A 242 -29.05 4.10 3.95
CA GLY A 242 -28.72 5.17 3.01
C GLY A 242 -28.59 4.66 1.57
N LEU A 243 -27.88 3.55 1.36
CA LEU A 243 -27.74 2.92 0.03
C LEU A 243 -29.08 2.43 -0.54
N ALA A 244 -29.90 1.78 0.28
CA ALA A 244 -31.22 1.32 -0.12
C ALA A 244 -32.14 2.50 -0.50
N ALA A 245 -32.19 3.55 0.33
CA ALA A 245 -32.95 4.78 0.04
C ALA A 245 -32.46 5.47 -1.24
N TRP A 246 -31.14 5.53 -1.46
CA TRP A 246 -30.55 6.06 -2.69
C TRP A 246 -31.03 5.30 -3.94
N ARG A 247 -31.05 3.96 -3.89
CA ARG A 247 -31.54 3.12 -4.99
C ARG A 247 -33.02 3.33 -5.26
N MET A 248 -33.84 3.47 -4.22
CA MET A 248 -35.27 3.79 -4.32
C MET A 248 -35.54 5.21 -4.83
N GLY A 249 -34.53 6.08 -4.79
CA GLY A 249 -34.63 7.47 -5.23
C GLY A 249 -35.16 8.44 -4.18
N ASP A 250 -35.28 7.99 -2.94
CA ASP A 250 -35.59 8.82 -1.78
C ASP A 250 -34.31 9.52 -1.30
N CYS A 251 -34.05 10.70 -1.87
CA CYS A 251 -32.82 11.44 -1.57
C CYS A 251 -32.80 12.04 -0.16
N GLU A 252 -33.96 12.32 0.45
CA GLU A 252 -34.03 12.95 1.77
C GLU A 252 -33.63 11.92 2.82
N THR A 253 -34.29 10.76 2.80
CA THR A 253 -33.97 9.64 3.66
C THR A 253 -32.54 9.14 3.45
N ALA A 254 -32.06 9.12 2.20
CA ALA A 254 -30.68 8.74 1.90
C ALA A 254 -29.68 9.69 2.58
N ALA A 255 -29.86 11.01 2.41
CA ALA A 255 -28.99 12.03 3.01
C ALA A 255 -28.97 11.90 4.54
N GLU A 256 -30.13 11.74 5.17
CA GLU A 256 -30.21 11.61 6.63
C GLU A 256 -29.49 10.38 7.17
N ASN A 257 -29.67 9.22 6.53
CA ASN A 257 -29.06 7.98 6.99
C ASN A 257 -27.55 7.97 6.73
N PHE A 258 -27.09 8.49 5.60
CA PHE A 258 -25.66 8.70 5.38
C PHE A 258 -25.05 9.67 6.41
N ALA A 259 -25.67 10.81 6.69
CA ALA A 259 -25.16 11.74 7.70
C ALA A 259 -25.09 11.12 9.11
N ARG A 260 -26.04 10.25 9.45
CA ARG A 260 -26.01 9.50 10.73
C ARG A 260 -24.92 8.43 10.74
N ALA A 261 -24.74 7.69 9.64
CA ALA A 261 -23.64 6.76 9.47
C ALA A 261 -22.27 7.47 9.64
N ALA A 262 -22.12 8.67 9.08
CA ALA A 262 -20.89 9.46 9.20
C ALA A 262 -20.57 9.81 10.67
N ARG A 263 -21.57 10.23 11.45
CA ARG A 263 -21.42 10.55 12.88
C ARG A 263 -21.18 9.32 13.77
N GLY A 264 -21.69 8.15 13.38
CA GLY A 264 -21.55 6.90 14.13
C GLY A 264 -20.35 6.03 13.71
N ALA A 265 -19.61 6.41 12.66
CA ALA A 265 -18.55 5.60 12.09
C ALA A 265 -17.35 5.45 13.04
N GLU A 266 -16.86 4.21 13.22
CA GLU A 266 -15.64 3.93 14.00
C GLU A 266 -14.35 4.01 13.18
N ASN A 267 -14.45 4.24 11.87
CA ASN A 267 -13.30 4.36 10.98
C ASN A 267 -13.48 5.48 9.96
N ALA A 268 -12.36 6.09 9.57
CA ALA A 268 -12.35 7.22 8.66
C ALA A 268 -12.91 6.90 7.26
N GLU A 269 -12.75 5.66 6.76
CA GLU A 269 -13.23 5.29 5.42
C GLU A 269 -14.77 5.25 5.38
N LEU A 270 -15.45 4.70 6.41
CA LEU A 270 -16.90 4.78 6.51
C LEU A 270 -17.36 6.23 6.71
N ALA A 271 -16.69 6.99 7.59
CA ALA A 271 -17.05 8.39 7.83
C ALA A 271 -16.99 9.21 6.52
N ALA A 272 -15.89 9.12 5.78
CA ALA A 272 -15.70 9.82 4.52
C ALA A 272 -16.71 9.39 3.45
N ALA A 273 -16.96 8.08 3.32
CA ALA A 273 -17.96 7.56 2.40
C ALA A 273 -19.34 8.13 2.73
N ALA A 274 -19.73 8.07 4.00
CA ALA A 274 -21.03 8.54 4.46
C ALA A 274 -21.21 10.05 4.26
N PHE A 275 -20.20 10.88 4.57
CA PHE A 275 -20.22 12.30 4.24
C PHE A 275 -20.37 12.55 2.73
N TYR A 276 -19.59 11.85 1.90
CA TYR A 276 -19.63 12.03 0.45
C TYR A 276 -20.99 11.63 -0.15
N TRP A 277 -21.53 10.48 0.26
CA TRP A 277 -22.84 10.02 -0.21
C TRP A 277 -24.00 10.87 0.32
N SER A 278 -23.90 11.39 1.55
CA SER A 278 -24.84 12.39 2.06
C SER A 278 -24.82 13.66 1.22
N SER A 279 -23.62 14.13 0.82
CA SER A 279 -23.49 15.26 -0.10
C SER A 279 -24.20 14.98 -1.43
N ARG A 280 -23.95 13.82 -2.05
CA ARG A 280 -24.62 13.43 -3.32
C ARG A 280 -26.13 13.36 -3.19
N ALA A 281 -26.64 12.82 -2.09
CA ALA A 281 -28.07 12.77 -1.79
C ALA A 281 -28.66 14.18 -1.64
N ASN A 282 -27.99 15.07 -0.91
CA ASN A 282 -28.40 16.48 -0.78
C ASN A 282 -28.39 17.23 -2.12
N VAL A 283 -27.42 16.98 -3.01
CA VAL A 283 -27.43 17.54 -4.38
C VAL A 283 -28.68 17.07 -5.14
N ARG A 284 -28.97 15.77 -5.10
CA ARG A 284 -30.18 15.20 -5.74
C ARG A 284 -31.47 15.79 -5.18
N CYS A 285 -31.47 16.11 -3.89
CA CYS A 285 -32.56 16.77 -3.17
C CYS A 285 -32.59 18.30 -3.31
N ARG A 286 -31.72 18.90 -4.13
CA ARG A 286 -31.62 20.37 -4.32
C ARG A 286 -31.34 21.14 -3.02
N GLN A 287 -30.53 20.57 -2.13
CA GLN A 287 -30.07 21.16 -0.87
C GLN A 287 -28.56 21.48 -0.94
N PRO A 288 -28.14 22.48 -1.74
CA PRO A 288 -26.72 22.72 -2.03
C PRO A 288 -25.89 23.13 -0.80
N GLU A 289 -26.48 23.84 0.17
CA GLU A 289 -25.78 24.26 1.39
C GLU A 289 -25.35 23.05 2.23
N LYS A 290 -26.30 22.13 2.50
CA LYS A 290 -26.02 20.86 3.18
C LYS A 290 -25.06 19.99 2.37
N ALA A 291 -25.26 19.92 1.05
CA ALA A 291 -24.35 19.18 0.19
C ALA A 291 -22.90 19.68 0.30
N ALA A 292 -22.69 21.00 0.32
CA ALA A 292 -21.37 21.59 0.45
C ALA A 292 -20.75 21.41 1.85
N GLU A 293 -21.56 21.35 2.90
CA GLU A 293 -21.11 21.02 4.26
C GLU A 293 -20.62 19.57 4.35
N GLU A 294 -21.45 18.62 3.92
CA GLU A 294 -21.13 17.19 3.93
C GLU A 294 -19.90 16.89 3.05
N LEU A 295 -19.78 17.53 1.88
CA LEU A 295 -18.62 17.37 0.99
C LEU A 295 -17.32 17.88 1.65
N ARG A 296 -17.39 19.01 2.36
CA ARG A 296 -16.24 19.53 3.14
C ARG A 296 -15.88 18.58 4.28
N GLY A 297 -16.86 17.95 4.92
CA GLY A 297 -16.65 16.91 5.93
C GLY A 297 -15.84 15.72 5.39
N ALA A 298 -16.23 15.18 4.23
CA ALA A 298 -15.47 14.14 3.55
C ALA A 298 -14.04 14.60 3.19
N ALA A 299 -13.88 15.82 2.65
CA ALA A 299 -12.59 16.34 2.20
C ALA A 299 -11.54 16.48 3.31
N GLN A 300 -11.93 16.57 4.59
CA GLN A 300 -10.97 16.56 5.70
C GLN A 300 -10.26 15.22 5.88
N LEU A 301 -10.83 14.14 5.35
CA LEU A 301 -10.30 12.77 5.43
C LEU A 301 -9.52 12.43 4.15
N ASP A 302 -8.54 13.25 3.80
CA ASP A 302 -7.84 13.28 2.50
C ASP A 302 -6.96 12.06 2.18
N GLU A 303 -6.84 11.11 3.11
CA GLU A 303 -6.22 9.81 2.91
C GLU A 303 -7.22 8.66 2.70
N THR A 304 -8.52 8.96 2.61
CA THR A 304 -9.58 7.99 2.30
C THR A 304 -10.00 8.09 0.84
N LEU A 305 -10.60 7.04 0.28
CA LEU A 305 -11.10 7.06 -1.09
C LEU A 305 -12.04 8.26 -1.33
N TYR A 306 -13.05 8.41 -0.46
CA TYR A 306 -14.07 9.44 -0.61
C TYR A 306 -13.63 10.84 -0.20
N GLY A 307 -12.65 10.96 0.71
CA GLY A 307 -12.06 12.26 1.01
C GLY A 307 -11.25 12.81 -0.15
N MET A 308 -10.53 11.95 -0.89
CA MET A 308 -9.85 12.37 -2.12
C MET A 308 -10.83 12.75 -3.22
N LEU A 309 -11.94 12.02 -3.38
CA LEU A 309 -13.01 12.37 -4.32
C LEU A 309 -13.66 13.71 -3.95
N ALA A 310 -13.90 13.95 -2.66
CA ALA A 310 -14.47 15.20 -2.18
C ALA A 310 -13.56 16.40 -2.47
N ARG A 311 -12.24 16.25 -2.28
CA ARG A 311 -11.24 17.27 -2.63
C ARG A 311 -11.28 17.58 -4.13
N GLU A 312 -11.29 16.54 -4.97
CA GLU A 312 -11.38 16.68 -6.43
C GLU A 312 -12.65 17.44 -6.84
N GLN A 313 -13.81 17.09 -6.26
CA GLN A 313 -15.09 17.75 -6.56
C GLN A 313 -15.16 19.20 -6.05
N LEU A 314 -14.44 19.52 -4.97
CA LEU A 314 -14.29 20.89 -4.46
C LEU A 314 -13.25 21.72 -5.24
N GLY A 315 -12.55 21.13 -6.23
CA GLY A 315 -11.45 21.78 -6.94
C GLY A 315 -10.26 22.09 -6.03
N GLN A 316 -10.07 21.29 -4.99
CA GLN A 316 -8.97 21.43 -4.04
C GLN A 316 -7.87 20.43 -4.35
N ASP A 317 -6.63 20.90 -4.40
CA ASP A 317 -5.48 20.00 -4.45
C ASP A 317 -5.47 19.08 -3.22
N LEU A 318 -5.06 17.83 -3.41
CA LEU A 318 -4.70 16.99 -2.27
C LEU A 318 -3.55 17.68 -1.54
N PRO A 319 -3.61 17.83 -0.20
CA PRO A 319 -2.54 18.44 0.56
C PRO A 319 -1.17 17.86 0.18
N ARG A 320 -0.12 18.68 0.20
CA ARG A 320 1.24 18.17 -0.03
C ARG A 320 1.80 17.34 1.14
N ALA A 321 0.97 16.95 2.11
CA ALA A 321 1.33 15.97 3.11
C ALA A 321 1.77 14.67 2.40
N GLY A 322 3.07 14.35 2.47
CA GLY A 322 3.70 13.28 1.70
C GLY A 322 4.69 13.73 0.60
N GLN A 323 4.80 15.03 0.29
CA GLN A 323 5.98 15.62 -0.34
C GLN A 323 6.96 16.05 0.77
N THR A 324 7.35 15.10 1.61
CA THR A 324 8.53 15.27 2.44
C THR A 324 9.75 15.37 1.53
N PRO A 325 10.78 16.13 1.95
CA PRO A 325 11.93 16.36 1.09
C PRO A 325 12.52 15.03 0.63
N ASP A 326 12.97 14.97 -0.62
CA ASP A 326 13.75 13.81 -1.08
C ASP A 326 15.11 13.78 -0.36
N PHE A 327 15.77 12.62 -0.43
CA PHE A 327 17.12 12.46 0.11
C PHE A 327 18.10 13.37 -0.65
N ASP A 328 18.94 14.09 0.09
CA ASP A 328 19.92 15.01 -0.46
C ASP A 328 21.34 14.81 0.11
N MET A 329 22.28 15.65 -0.33
CA MET A 329 23.67 15.61 0.14
C MET A 329 23.85 16.06 1.60
N THR A 330 22.89 16.78 2.17
CA THR A 330 22.86 17.13 3.60
C THR A 330 22.56 15.89 4.42
N ASP A 331 21.57 15.10 3.99
CA ASP A 331 21.25 13.80 4.60
C ASP A 331 22.45 12.86 4.48
N TRP A 332 23.07 12.76 3.31
CA TRP A 332 24.27 11.94 3.12
C TRP A 332 25.41 12.36 4.06
N SER A 333 25.66 13.66 4.21
CA SER A 333 26.74 14.16 5.06
C SER A 333 26.54 13.81 6.54
N ARG A 334 25.28 13.65 6.99
CA ARG A 334 24.96 13.19 8.36
C ARG A 334 25.19 11.70 8.52
N LEU A 335 24.80 10.90 7.52
CA LEU A 335 24.74 9.45 7.66
C LEU A 335 25.99 8.70 7.20
N ARG A 336 26.83 9.31 6.35
CA ARG A 336 27.91 8.62 5.64
C ARG A 336 28.97 7.98 6.54
N ASP A 337 29.10 8.45 7.78
CA ASP A 337 30.11 7.97 8.72
C ASP A 337 29.63 6.71 9.48
N GLU A 338 28.34 6.39 9.40
CA GLU A 338 27.75 5.19 10.00
C GLU A 338 28.07 3.92 9.18
N PRO A 339 28.78 2.92 9.73
CA PRO A 339 29.16 1.72 8.99
C PRO A 339 27.98 0.94 8.42
N ASN A 340 26.88 0.84 9.18
CA ASN A 340 25.66 0.17 8.75
C ASN A 340 24.99 0.90 7.57
N VAL A 341 25.01 2.24 7.55
CA VAL A 341 24.48 3.01 6.42
C VAL A 341 25.28 2.69 5.16
N ARG A 342 26.62 2.73 5.25
CA ARG A 342 27.49 2.41 4.11
C ARG A 342 27.28 0.98 3.63
N ALA A 343 27.14 0.01 4.55
CA ALA A 343 26.85 -1.37 4.21
C ALA A 343 25.49 -1.53 3.51
N ALA A 344 24.44 -0.89 4.03
CA ALA A 344 23.11 -0.92 3.42
C ALA A 344 23.09 -0.32 2.01
N VAL A 345 23.77 0.82 1.80
CA VAL A 345 23.91 1.44 0.47
C VAL A 345 24.67 0.50 -0.48
N ALA A 346 25.80 -0.05 -0.05
CA ALA A 346 26.59 -0.97 -0.87
C ALA A 346 25.84 -2.27 -1.21
N LEU A 347 25.01 -2.79 -0.30
CA LEU A 347 24.15 -3.95 -0.55
C LEU A 347 23.04 -3.62 -1.57
N ALA A 348 22.43 -2.44 -1.47
CA ALA A 348 21.44 -1.99 -2.43
C ALA A 348 22.04 -1.82 -3.84
N GLU A 349 23.30 -1.37 -3.97
CA GLU A 349 24.00 -1.28 -5.26
C GLU A 349 24.14 -2.63 -5.99
N ILE A 350 24.16 -3.76 -5.26
CA ILE A 350 24.25 -5.12 -5.81
C ILE A 350 22.93 -5.89 -5.73
N GLY A 351 21.82 -5.20 -5.48
CA GLY A 351 20.47 -5.78 -5.43
C GLY A 351 20.20 -6.70 -4.24
N LYS A 352 20.98 -6.60 -3.16
CA LYS A 352 20.76 -7.32 -1.89
C LYS A 352 19.84 -6.54 -0.95
N ASP A 353 18.70 -6.10 -1.49
CA ASP A 353 17.72 -5.23 -0.83
C ASP A 353 17.26 -5.77 0.54
N GLY A 354 17.10 -7.08 0.68
CA GLY A 354 16.67 -7.71 1.93
C GLY A 354 17.67 -7.53 3.08
N LEU A 355 18.97 -7.64 2.79
CA LEU A 355 20.04 -7.40 3.78
C LEU A 355 20.19 -5.90 4.05
N ALA A 356 20.08 -5.06 3.02
CA ALA A 356 20.06 -3.61 3.18
C ALA A 356 18.89 -3.16 4.08
N ASP A 357 17.70 -3.75 3.89
CA ASP A 357 16.50 -3.52 4.71
C ASP A 357 16.74 -3.88 6.19
N GLU A 358 17.38 -5.03 6.45
CA GLU A 358 17.68 -5.48 7.82
C GLU A 358 18.66 -4.55 8.52
N ILE A 359 19.79 -4.24 7.87
CA ILE A 359 20.84 -3.39 8.41
C ILE A 359 20.34 -1.97 8.65
N LEU A 360 19.58 -1.39 7.70
CA LEU A 360 19.10 -0.01 7.84
C LEU A 360 18.05 0.13 8.95
N ARG A 361 17.15 -0.85 9.11
CA ARG A 361 16.23 -0.89 10.27
C ARG A 361 16.97 -1.06 11.58
N HIS A 362 18.01 -1.90 11.62
CA HIS A 362 18.81 -2.05 12.83
C HIS A 362 19.55 -0.74 13.15
N GLN A 363 20.13 -0.06 12.15
CA GLN A 363 20.73 1.26 12.33
C GLN A 363 19.73 2.26 12.92
N ALA A 364 18.49 2.30 12.43
CA ALA A 364 17.46 3.16 13.01
C ALA A 364 17.20 2.86 14.49
N ARG A 365 17.37 1.60 14.94
CA ARG A 365 17.19 1.22 16.35
C ARG A 365 18.36 1.62 17.25
N ILE A 366 19.59 1.61 16.73
CA ILE A 366 20.79 1.84 17.56
C ILE A 366 21.35 3.27 17.44
N GLY A 367 21.13 3.92 16.29
CA GLY A 367 21.69 5.22 15.93
C GLY A 367 21.07 6.41 16.66
N ASP A 368 21.45 7.63 16.27
CA ASP A 368 20.92 8.86 16.88
C ASP A 368 19.46 9.12 16.40
N PRO A 369 18.48 9.42 17.28
CA PRO A 369 17.10 9.66 16.88
C PRO A 369 16.95 10.86 15.95
N SER A 370 17.89 11.82 15.96
CA SER A 370 17.90 12.96 15.05
C SER A 370 18.23 12.58 13.61
N GLU A 371 18.77 11.37 13.38
CA GLU A 371 19.05 10.82 12.05
C GLU A 371 17.85 10.10 11.44
N TYR A 372 16.79 9.85 12.23
CA TYR A 372 15.64 9.07 11.79
C TYR A 372 15.00 9.59 10.49
N ASP A 373 14.87 10.91 10.36
CA ASP A 373 14.31 11.55 9.17
C ASP A 373 15.25 11.43 7.94
N SER A 374 16.57 11.43 8.14
CA SER A 374 17.53 11.22 7.07
C SER A 374 17.59 9.75 6.66
N LEU A 375 17.52 8.83 7.63
CA LEU A 375 17.43 7.38 7.40
C LEU A 375 16.15 7.01 6.65
N SER A 376 15.02 7.64 6.98
CA SER A 376 13.74 7.36 6.31
C SER A 376 13.75 7.82 4.85
N ARG A 377 14.34 8.97 4.56
CA ARG A 377 14.59 9.44 3.19
C ARG A 377 15.57 8.55 2.46
N LEU A 378 16.63 8.09 3.12
CA LEU A 378 17.57 7.13 2.54
C LEU A 378 16.87 5.82 2.17
N ALA A 379 16.01 5.28 3.04
CA ALA A 379 15.23 4.07 2.74
C ALA A 379 14.32 4.25 1.51
N ARG A 380 13.69 5.43 1.37
CA ARG A 380 12.90 5.80 0.18
C ARG A 380 13.77 5.95 -1.08
N GLU A 381 14.97 6.47 -0.93
CA GLU A 381 15.90 6.71 -2.02
C GLU A 381 16.46 5.39 -2.56
N LEU A 382 16.93 4.51 -1.66
CA LEU A 382 17.39 3.16 -1.99
C LEU A 382 16.26 2.24 -2.48
N GLY A 383 14.99 2.63 -2.31
CA GLY A 383 13.85 1.85 -2.75
C GLY A 383 13.61 0.61 -1.90
N LEU A 384 13.84 0.69 -0.58
CA LEU A 384 13.78 -0.40 0.40
C LEU A 384 12.39 -0.48 1.06
N PRO A 385 11.44 -1.31 0.58
CA PRO A 385 10.04 -1.21 1.00
C PRO A 385 9.83 -1.70 2.43
N SER A 386 10.56 -2.73 2.85
CA SER A 386 10.37 -3.33 4.17
C SER A 386 10.84 -2.39 5.29
N THR A 387 11.86 -1.57 5.03
CA THR A 387 12.34 -0.52 5.94
C THR A 387 11.38 0.65 5.96
N GLN A 388 10.97 1.13 4.79
CA GLN A 388 10.00 2.23 4.69
C GLN A 388 8.74 1.91 5.49
N LEU A 389 8.11 0.76 5.26
CA LEU A 389 6.88 0.38 5.95
C LEU A 389 7.08 0.14 7.45
N TRP A 390 8.25 -0.35 7.86
CA TRP A 390 8.58 -0.44 9.28
C TRP A 390 8.66 0.96 9.91
N MET A 391 9.40 1.89 9.30
CA MET A 391 9.53 3.27 9.77
C MET A 391 8.19 4.02 9.72
N ALA A 392 7.34 3.73 8.73
CA ALA A 392 5.99 4.30 8.65
C ALA A 392 5.14 4.06 9.91
N HIS A 393 5.40 2.97 10.63
CA HIS A 393 4.67 2.56 11.82
C HIS A 393 5.48 2.61 13.11
N ASN A 394 6.76 2.95 13.03
CA ASN A 394 7.67 2.99 14.16
C ASN A 394 8.51 4.27 14.08
N ALA A 395 8.17 5.28 14.88
CA ALA A 395 8.99 6.48 15.03
C ALA A 395 9.62 6.59 16.44
N PRO A 396 10.77 7.28 16.60
CA PRO A 396 11.33 7.57 17.91
C PRO A 396 10.36 8.35 18.78
N ARG A 397 10.49 8.25 20.11
CA ARG A 397 9.66 9.03 21.04
C ARG A 397 9.79 10.53 20.76
N GLY A 398 8.66 11.21 20.57
CA GLY A 398 8.61 12.64 20.24
C GLY A 398 8.75 12.94 18.74
N GLY A 399 9.08 11.94 17.91
CA GLY A 399 9.06 12.05 16.45
C GLY A 399 7.74 11.59 15.84
N GLN A 400 7.59 11.82 14.54
CA GLN A 400 6.49 11.31 13.72
C GLN A 400 7.06 10.63 12.48
N ALA A 401 6.39 9.60 11.99
CA ALA A 401 6.78 9.00 10.73
C ALA A 401 6.36 9.88 9.55
N ASP A 402 7.21 9.94 8.53
CA ASP A 402 6.87 10.53 7.24
C ASP A 402 5.72 9.74 6.58
N PRO A 403 4.57 10.38 6.26
CA PRO A 403 3.45 9.73 5.58
C PRO A 403 3.82 9.04 4.26
N ALA A 404 4.84 9.53 3.53
CA ALA A 404 5.30 8.96 2.27
C ALA A 404 5.84 7.53 2.44
N LEU A 405 6.31 7.17 3.63
CA LEU A 405 6.83 5.84 3.94
C LEU A 405 5.76 4.73 3.83
N ARG A 406 4.47 5.10 3.89
CA ARG A 406 3.34 4.16 3.72
C ARG A 406 3.13 3.73 2.26
N TYR A 407 3.81 4.37 1.31
CA TYR A 407 3.71 4.11 -0.12
C TYR A 407 5.10 3.91 -0.76
N PRO A 408 5.76 2.76 -0.51
CA PRO A 408 7.07 2.50 -1.07
C PRO A 408 7.08 2.38 -2.59
N ALA A 409 8.11 2.94 -3.21
CA ALA A 409 8.37 2.81 -4.64
C ALA A 409 9.74 2.13 -4.87
N PRO A 410 9.80 0.78 -4.86
CA PRO A 410 11.04 0.06 -5.10
C PRO A 410 11.55 0.27 -6.53
N ARG A 411 12.86 0.12 -6.73
CA ARG A 411 13.53 0.29 -8.03
C ARG A 411 13.38 -0.93 -8.97
N TRP A 412 12.47 -1.85 -8.66
CA TRP A 412 12.23 -3.03 -9.49
C TRP A 412 11.53 -2.66 -10.80
N THR A 413 11.93 -3.32 -11.89
CA THR A 413 11.29 -3.21 -13.20
C THR A 413 10.87 -4.59 -13.68
N PRO A 414 9.70 -4.74 -14.35
CA PRO A 414 9.32 -6.01 -14.93
C PRO A 414 10.36 -6.49 -15.96
N VAL A 415 10.63 -7.79 -16.01
CA VAL A 415 11.61 -8.37 -16.96
C VAL A 415 11.30 -8.09 -18.43
N ASP A 416 10.04 -7.83 -18.76
CA ASP A 416 9.55 -7.50 -20.10
C ASP A 416 9.12 -6.03 -20.23
N GLY A 417 9.57 -5.17 -19.32
CA GLY A 417 9.26 -3.75 -19.26
C GLY A 417 7.85 -3.45 -18.73
N TRP A 418 7.63 -2.21 -18.32
CA TRP A 418 6.32 -1.76 -17.86
C TRP A 418 5.29 -1.74 -19.00
N LYS A 419 4.11 -2.32 -18.75
CA LYS A 419 2.93 -2.26 -19.65
C LYS A 419 1.67 -1.70 -18.98
N VAL A 420 1.73 -1.61 -17.66
CA VAL A 420 0.72 -1.04 -16.77
C VAL A 420 1.39 0.13 -16.06
N ASP A 421 0.61 1.15 -15.67
CA ASP A 421 1.11 2.23 -14.84
C ASP A 421 1.81 1.67 -13.57
N PRO A 422 3.11 1.95 -13.35
CA PRO A 422 3.84 1.55 -12.14
C PRO A 422 3.11 1.89 -10.84
N ALA A 423 2.42 3.03 -10.78
CA ALA A 423 1.65 3.43 -9.61
C ALA A 423 0.51 2.43 -9.29
N LEU A 424 -0.17 1.90 -10.30
CA LEU A 424 -1.20 0.88 -10.12
C LEU A 424 -0.60 -0.47 -9.71
N ALA A 425 0.56 -0.82 -10.25
CA ALA A 425 1.28 -2.04 -9.88
C ALA A 425 1.80 -1.99 -8.43
N TYR A 426 2.31 -0.85 -7.98
CA TYR A 426 2.69 -0.62 -6.59
C TYR A 426 1.47 -0.61 -5.65
N ALA A 427 0.34 -0.04 -6.08
CA ALA A 427 -0.91 -0.08 -5.33
C ALA A 427 -1.41 -1.51 -5.08
N HIS A 428 -1.34 -2.38 -6.09
CA HIS A 428 -1.61 -3.82 -5.93
C HIS A 428 -0.59 -4.48 -5.02
N THR A 429 0.70 -4.28 -5.27
CA THR A 429 1.77 -4.93 -4.51
C THR A 429 1.68 -4.60 -3.02
N LEU A 430 1.35 -3.34 -2.68
CA LEU A 430 1.13 -2.91 -1.31
C LEU A 430 -0.04 -3.67 -0.66
N GLN A 431 -1.14 -3.86 -1.38
CA GLN A 431 -2.32 -4.54 -0.87
C GLN A 431 -2.16 -6.07 -0.82
N GLU A 432 -1.46 -6.66 -1.78
CA GLU A 432 -1.32 -8.12 -1.96
C GLU A 432 -0.24 -8.73 -1.07
N SER A 433 0.93 -8.10 -1.00
CA SER A 433 2.11 -8.68 -0.34
C SER A 433 2.77 -7.77 0.66
N VAL A 434 2.38 -6.49 0.71
CA VAL A 434 3.10 -5.47 1.49
C VAL A 434 4.57 -5.44 1.05
N PHE A 435 4.80 -5.60 -0.27
CA PHE A 435 6.11 -5.72 -0.94
C PHE A 435 6.98 -6.92 -0.54
N ARG A 436 6.41 -7.96 0.06
CA ARG A 436 7.15 -9.19 0.41
C ARG A 436 7.26 -10.13 -0.78
N ALA A 437 8.40 -10.12 -1.45
CA ALA A 437 8.63 -10.87 -2.69
C ALA A 437 8.51 -12.41 -2.56
N SER A 438 8.68 -12.97 -1.37
CA SER A 438 8.66 -14.42 -1.11
C SER A 438 7.40 -14.90 -0.38
N VAL A 439 6.39 -14.06 -0.19
CA VAL A 439 5.17 -14.43 0.54
C VAL A 439 4.31 -15.43 -0.25
N VAL A 440 3.72 -16.39 0.46
CA VAL A 440 2.81 -17.39 -0.10
C VAL A 440 1.50 -17.34 0.69
N SER A 441 0.38 -17.16 0.00
CA SER A 441 -0.94 -17.22 0.66
C SER A 441 -1.34 -18.67 1.00
N PRO A 442 -2.32 -18.87 1.89
CA PRO A 442 -2.89 -20.20 2.15
C PRO A 442 -3.44 -20.88 0.88
N ALA A 443 -3.91 -20.10 -0.09
CA ALA A 443 -4.43 -20.59 -1.38
C ALA A 443 -3.31 -20.87 -2.42
N GLY A 444 -2.04 -20.60 -2.07
CA GLY A 444 -0.89 -20.84 -2.93
C GLY A 444 -0.53 -19.69 -3.87
N ALA A 445 -1.11 -18.50 -3.68
CA ALA A 445 -0.71 -17.29 -4.39
C ALA A 445 0.71 -16.87 -3.99
N ARG A 446 1.53 -16.38 -4.92
CA ARG A 446 2.97 -16.16 -4.69
C ARG A 446 3.48 -14.77 -5.06
N GLY A 447 4.34 -14.25 -4.20
CA GLY A 447 5.17 -13.07 -4.42
C GLY A 447 4.41 -11.74 -4.44
N LEU A 448 5.00 -10.74 -5.06
CA LEU A 448 4.61 -9.33 -4.93
C LEU A 448 3.13 -9.05 -5.26
N MET A 449 2.67 -9.56 -6.39
CA MET A 449 1.30 -9.38 -6.88
C MET A 449 0.43 -10.62 -6.63
N GLN A 450 0.86 -11.53 -5.73
CA GLN A 450 0.13 -12.74 -5.34
C GLN A 450 -0.42 -13.53 -6.54
N ILE A 451 0.48 -13.98 -7.41
CA ILE A 451 0.11 -14.72 -8.63
C ILE A 451 -0.37 -16.12 -8.25
N MET A 452 -1.61 -16.44 -8.61
CA MET A 452 -2.19 -17.78 -8.43
C MET A 452 -1.56 -18.81 -9.37
N PRO A 453 -1.49 -20.10 -8.99
CA PRO A 453 -0.94 -21.15 -9.86
C PRO A 453 -1.59 -21.23 -11.25
N ALA A 454 -2.91 -20.99 -11.33
CA ALA A 454 -3.63 -20.95 -12.60
C ALA A 454 -3.14 -19.79 -13.49
N ALA A 455 -3.07 -18.57 -12.94
CA ALA A 455 -2.56 -17.40 -13.67
C ALA A 455 -1.09 -17.55 -14.08
N ALA A 456 -0.26 -18.18 -13.23
CA ALA A 456 1.13 -18.51 -13.58
C ALA A 456 1.17 -19.46 -14.79
N LYS A 457 0.32 -20.48 -14.83
CA LYS A 457 0.22 -21.39 -15.98
C LYS A 457 -0.20 -20.64 -17.25
N ASP A 458 -1.22 -19.78 -17.15
CA ASP A 458 -1.78 -19.04 -18.30
C ASP A 458 -0.75 -18.11 -18.96
N HIS A 459 0.17 -17.54 -18.18
CA HIS A 459 1.14 -16.55 -18.68
C HIS A 459 2.55 -17.10 -18.88
N SER A 460 2.86 -18.29 -18.35
CA SER A 460 4.19 -18.94 -18.42
C SER A 460 4.80 -18.94 -19.83
N ARG A 461 4.06 -19.46 -20.81
CA ARG A 461 4.51 -19.57 -22.21
C ARG A 461 4.79 -18.21 -22.84
N LYS A 462 3.94 -17.21 -22.57
CA LYS A 462 4.08 -15.85 -23.14
C LYS A 462 5.31 -15.15 -22.58
N LEU A 463 5.62 -15.38 -21.30
CA LEU A 463 6.72 -14.70 -20.60
C LEU A 463 8.06 -15.45 -20.70
N GLY A 464 8.06 -16.72 -21.12
CA GLY A 464 9.29 -17.53 -21.20
C GLY A 464 9.81 -17.99 -19.82
N TYR A 465 8.94 -18.00 -18.80
CA TYR A 465 9.24 -18.47 -17.45
C TYR A 465 8.32 -19.62 -17.08
N SER A 466 8.78 -20.51 -16.20
CA SER A 466 7.99 -21.66 -15.76
C SER A 466 6.84 -21.25 -14.84
N GLY A 467 6.95 -20.09 -14.17
CA GLY A 467 5.98 -19.64 -13.17
C GLY A 467 6.06 -20.44 -11.86
N ASN A 468 7.18 -21.12 -11.61
CA ASN A 468 7.42 -21.83 -10.35
C ASN A 468 7.82 -20.85 -9.22
N ALA A 469 8.10 -21.38 -8.02
CA ALA A 469 8.46 -20.56 -6.87
C ALA A 469 9.78 -19.77 -7.06
N SER A 470 10.79 -20.33 -7.73
CA SER A 470 12.07 -19.63 -7.93
C SER A 470 11.94 -18.48 -8.95
N ASP A 471 11.01 -18.59 -9.89
CA ASP A 471 10.64 -17.50 -10.80
C ASP A 471 9.78 -16.44 -10.07
N LEU A 472 8.68 -16.84 -9.44
CA LEU A 472 7.70 -15.92 -8.85
C LEU A 472 8.21 -15.20 -7.58
N ASN A 473 9.27 -15.68 -6.96
CA ASN A 473 9.93 -14.97 -5.86
C ASN A 473 10.84 -13.82 -6.34
N LYS A 474 11.16 -13.75 -7.64
CA LYS A 474 11.96 -12.66 -8.21
C LYS A 474 11.03 -11.47 -8.52
N PRO A 475 11.22 -10.29 -7.92
CA PRO A 475 10.37 -9.12 -8.13
C PRO A 475 10.04 -8.81 -9.60
N ALA A 476 11.08 -8.70 -10.43
CA ALA A 476 10.96 -8.38 -11.85
C ALA A 476 10.11 -9.40 -12.64
N VAL A 477 10.22 -10.69 -12.30
CA VAL A 477 9.44 -11.75 -12.96
C VAL A 477 8.00 -11.72 -12.45
N ASN A 478 7.80 -11.60 -11.13
CA ASN A 478 6.46 -11.54 -10.53
C ASN A 478 5.63 -10.37 -11.08
N LEU A 479 6.25 -9.18 -11.21
CA LEU A 479 5.62 -8.01 -11.80
C LEU A 479 5.21 -8.25 -13.27
N ALA A 480 6.02 -8.96 -14.05
CA ALA A 480 5.70 -9.34 -15.43
C ALA A 480 4.47 -10.27 -15.53
N PHE A 481 4.36 -11.22 -14.60
CA PHE A 481 3.16 -12.08 -14.46
C PHE A 481 1.94 -11.26 -14.06
N GLY A 482 2.07 -10.38 -13.07
CA GLY A 482 0.97 -9.55 -12.57
C GLY A 482 0.44 -8.58 -13.62
N GLN A 483 1.31 -7.91 -14.38
CA GLN A 483 0.87 -7.04 -15.47
C GLN A 483 0.18 -7.82 -16.60
N SER A 484 0.69 -9.02 -16.93
CA SER A 484 0.05 -9.89 -17.94
C SER A 484 -1.33 -10.34 -17.49
N HIS A 485 -1.50 -10.61 -16.19
CA HIS A 485 -2.79 -10.97 -15.62
C HIS A 485 -3.77 -9.80 -15.63
N LEU A 486 -3.34 -8.59 -15.22
CA LEU A 486 -4.16 -7.39 -15.30
C LEU A 486 -4.62 -7.07 -16.73
N GLN A 487 -3.75 -7.24 -17.73
CA GLN A 487 -4.11 -7.09 -19.14
C GLN A 487 -5.16 -8.12 -19.57
N MET A 488 -5.03 -9.38 -19.15
CA MET A 488 -6.04 -10.41 -19.43
C MET A 488 -7.40 -10.06 -18.83
N LEU A 489 -7.42 -9.56 -17.59
CA LEU A 489 -8.65 -9.12 -16.94
C LEU A 489 -9.26 -7.89 -17.62
N ARG A 490 -8.44 -6.93 -18.05
CA ARG A 490 -8.86 -5.77 -18.84
C ARG A 490 -9.51 -6.19 -20.16
N ASP A 491 -8.91 -7.13 -20.87
CA ASP A 491 -9.37 -7.58 -22.18
C ASP A 491 -10.60 -8.51 -22.09
N SER A 492 -10.99 -8.92 -20.87
CA SER A 492 -12.18 -9.73 -20.65
C SER A 492 -13.47 -8.93 -20.85
N PRO A 493 -14.45 -9.45 -21.62
CA PRO A 493 -15.77 -8.83 -21.74
C PRO A 493 -16.48 -8.63 -20.39
N ALA A 494 -16.19 -9.48 -19.39
CA ALA A 494 -16.79 -9.36 -18.07
C ALA A 494 -16.44 -8.04 -17.37
N THR A 495 -15.25 -7.49 -17.60
CA THR A 495 -14.83 -6.23 -16.99
C THR A 495 -15.13 -5.02 -17.86
N GLY A 496 -15.28 -5.23 -19.18
CA GLY A 496 -15.46 -4.15 -20.15
C GLY A 496 -14.29 -3.15 -20.19
N GLY A 497 -13.10 -3.55 -19.70
CA GLY A 497 -11.96 -2.65 -19.56
C GLY A 497 -12.09 -1.62 -18.43
N LEU A 498 -13.13 -1.71 -17.59
CA LEU A 498 -13.43 -0.74 -16.54
C LEU A 498 -12.61 -1.05 -15.27
N LEU A 499 -11.84 -0.06 -14.82
CA LEU A 499 -10.85 -0.23 -13.76
C LEU A 499 -11.46 -0.83 -12.47
N PRO A 500 -12.59 -0.35 -11.91
CA PRO A 500 -13.17 -0.97 -10.71
C PRO A 500 -13.54 -2.46 -10.89
N LYS A 501 -14.04 -2.84 -12.07
CA LYS A 501 -14.39 -4.24 -12.38
C LYS A 501 -13.15 -5.11 -12.54
N ILE A 502 -12.06 -4.56 -13.09
CA ILE A 502 -10.77 -5.26 -13.20
C ILE A 502 -10.18 -5.52 -11.81
N MET A 503 -10.20 -4.51 -10.92
CA MET A 503 -9.72 -4.69 -9.54
C MET A 503 -10.55 -5.76 -8.80
N ALA A 504 -11.87 -5.73 -9.00
CA ALA A 504 -12.77 -6.73 -8.44
C ALA A 504 -12.45 -8.14 -9.00
N ALA A 505 -12.21 -8.24 -10.31
CA ALA A 505 -11.88 -9.50 -10.98
C ALA A 505 -10.52 -10.07 -10.54
N TYR A 506 -9.54 -9.22 -10.22
CA TYR A 506 -8.24 -9.66 -9.72
C TYR A 506 -8.39 -10.41 -8.39
N ASN A 507 -9.25 -9.90 -7.51
CA ASN A 507 -9.48 -10.48 -6.19
C ASN A 507 -10.50 -11.64 -6.19
N ALA A 508 -11.62 -11.50 -6.91
CA ALA A 508 -12.74 -12.47 -6.88
C ALA A 508 -12.77 -13.43 -8.08
N GLY A 509 -11.99 -13.17 -9.12
CA GLY A 509 -12.07 -13.87 -10.42
C GLY A 509 -13.18 -13.33 -11.34
N LEU A 510 -13.15 -13.74 -12.60
CA LEU A 510 -14.07 -13.25 -13.66
C LEU A 510 -15.51 -13.77 -13.52
N SER A 511 -15.72 -14.92 -12.88
CA SER A 511 -17.05 -15.53 -12.76
C SER A 511 -17.99 -14.68 -11.89
N PRO A 512 -17.61 -14.25 -10.67
CA PRO A 512 -18.42 -13.28 -9.92
C PRO A 512 -18.67 -11.98 -10.67
N ILE A 513 -17.67 -11.41 -11.35
CA ILE A 513 -17.84 -10.14 -12.08
C ILE A 513 -18.86 -10.28 -13.22
N SER A 514 -18.81 -11.40 -13.94
CA SER A 514 -19.79 -11.71 -14.99
C SER A 514 -21.23 -11.74 -14.44
N ARG A 515 -21.44 -12.33 -13.25
CA ARG A 515 -22.75 -12.33 -12.58
C ARG A 515 -23.18 -10.95 -12.11
N TRP A 516 -22.24 -10.22 -11.48
CA TRP A 516 -22.50 -8.90 -10.92
C TRP A 516 -22.86 -7.83 -11.96
N ASN A 517 -22.46 -8.03 -13.22
CA ASN A 517 -22.92 -7.19 -14.33
C ASN A 517 -24.45 -7.21 -14.49
N THR A 518 -25.14 -8.27 -14.04
CA THR A 518 -26.61 -8.37 -14.09
C THR A 518 -27.27 -8.31 -12.71
N GLU A 519 -26.56 -8.71 -11.65
CA GLU A 519 -27.10 -8.77 -10.28
C GLU A 519 -27.03 -7.41 -9.56
N ILE A 520 -26.01 -6.58 -9.80
CA ILE A 520 -25.84 -5.31 -9.09
C ILE A 520 -26.67 -4.20 -9.75
N LYS A 521 -27.63 -3.62 -9.01
CA LYS A 521 -28.36 -2.42 -9.43
C LYS A 521 -27.58 -1.13 -9.12
N ASP A 522 -26.48 -0.91 -9.84
CA ASP A 522 -25.64 0.29 -9.68
C ASP A 522 -26.16 1.54 -10.42
N GLN A 523 -27.19 1.41 -11.26
CA GLN A 523 -27.78 2.52 -12.01
C GLN A 523 -26.80 3.24 -12.96
N GLY A 524 -25.74 2.57 -13.41
CA GLY A 524 -24.67 3.13 -14.21
C GLY A 524 -23.64 3.92 -13.40
N ASP A 525 -23.73 3.93 -12.07
CA ASP A 525 -22.83 4.67 -11.17
C ASP A 525 -21.68 3.78 -10.69
N PRO A 526 -20.41 4.09 -11.03
CA PRO A 526 -19.26 3.28 -10.63
C PRO A 526 -19.07 3.23 -9.10
N LEU A 527 -19.42 4.30 -8.38
CA LEU A 527 -19.30 4.33 -6.92
C LEU A 527 -20.39 3.46 -6.30
N LEU A 528 -21.60 3.47 -6.84
CA LEU A 528 -22.66 2.58 -6.36
C LEU A 528 -22.31 1.12 -6.63
N TYR A 529 -21.73 0.81 -7.79
CA TYR A 529 -21.22 -0.52 -8.10
C TYR A 529 -20.21 -0.97 -7.05
N MET A 530 -19.18 -0.16 -6.80
CA MET A 530 -18.14 -0.45 -5.81
C MET A 530 -18.75 -0.75 -4.44
N GLU A 531 -19.65 0.11 -3.95
CA GLU A 531 -20.29 -0.09 -2.63
C GLU A 531 -21.28 -1.26 -2.58
N SER A 532 -21.72 -1.74 -3.74
CA SER A 532 -22.70 -2.82 -3.84
C SER A 532 -22.09 -4.19 -4.11
N ILE A 533 -20.77 -4.30 -4.29
CA ILE A 533 -20.08 -5.58 -4.48
C ILE A 533 -20.43 -6.53 -3.31
N PRO A 534 -21.10 -7.67 -3.53
CA PRO A 534 -21.58 -8.53 -2.45
C PRO A 534 -20.47 -9.07 -1.55
N TYR A 535 -19.33 -9.42 -2.12
CA TYR A 535 -18.19 -9.93 -1.37
C TYR A 535 -17.52 -8.81 -0.60
N TRP A 536 -17.62 -8.87 0.73
CA TRP A 536 -17.03 -7.87 1.64
C TRP A 536 -15.54 -7.65 1.37
N GLU A 537 -14.78 -8.74 1.20
CA GLU A 537 -13.34 -8.68 0.95
C GLU A 537 -13.04 -7.95 -0.36
N THR A 538 -13.75 -8.30 -1.44
CA THR A 538 -13.60 -7.67 -2.75
C THR A 538 -14.02 -6.21 -2.76
N ARG A 539 -15.12 -5.85 -2.08
CA ARG A 539 -15.55 -4.45 -1.91
C ARG A 539 -14.45 -3.61 -1.27
N GLY A 540 -13.91 -4.08 -0.15
CA GLY A 540 -12.80 -3.42 0.53
C GLY A 540 -11.54 -3.37 -0.34
N TYR A 541 -11.23 -4.44 -1.05
CA TYR A 541 -10.07 -4.53 -1.94
C TYR A 541 -10.10 -3.46 -3.03
N VAL A 542 -11.21 -3.33 -3.76
CA VAL A 542 -11.35 -2.35 -4.84
C VAL A 542 -11.14 -0.93 -4.31
N ALA A 543 -11.79 -0.57 -3.19
CA ALA A 543 -11.62 0.73 -2.58
C ALA A 543 -10.18 1.01 -2.15
N ILE A 544 -9.50 0.03 -1.53
CA ILE A 544 -8.12 0.16 -1.08
C ILE A 544 -7.15 0.32 -2.24
N VAL A 545 -7.27 -0.50 -3.29
CA VAL A 545 -6.36 -0.42 -4.45
C VAL A 545 -6.54 0.90 -5.20
N MET A 546 -7.78 1.35 -5.41
CA MET A 546 -8.06 2.64 -6.03
C MET A 546 -7.47 3.81 -5.22
N ARG A 547 -7.69 3.81 -3.90
CA ARG A 547 -7.09 4.83 -3.01
C ARG A 547 -5.56 4.76 -3.03
N ASN A 548 -4.96 3.57 -2.93
CA ASN A 548 -3.51 3.40 -2.98
C ASN A 548 -2.94 3.91 -4.31
N TYR A 549 -3.62 3.64 -5.42
CA TYR A 549 -3.23 4.14 -6.73
C TYR A 549 -3.17 5.68 -6.74
N TRP A 550 -4.19 6.34 -6.21
CA TRP A 550 -4.23 7.80 -6.10
C TRP A 550 -3.19 8.37 -5.13
N MET A 551 -2.80 7.62 -4.11
CA MET A 551 -1.70 8.02 -3.22
C MET A 551 -0.34 7.94 -3.93
N TYR A 552 -0.11 6.93 -4.77
CA TYR A 552 1.07 6.89 -5.63
C TYR A 552 1.05 8.00 -6.70
N GLU A 553 -0.11 8.32 -7.30
CA GLU A 553 -0.23 9.46 -8.20
C GLU A 553 0.02 10.80 -7.48
N ARG A 554 -0.48 10.96 -6.25
CA ARG A 554 -0.20 12.11 -5.37
C ARG A 554 1.29 12.22 -5.07
N GLN A 555 1.96 11.11 -4.77
CA GLN A 555 3.41 11.06 -4.54
C GLN A 555 4.20 11.48 -5.78
N ALA A 556 3.74 11.10 -6.97
CA ALA A 556 4.33 11.52 -8.24
C ALA A 556 4.04 13.00 -8.60
N GLY A 557 3.17 13.68 -7.85
CA GLY A 557 2.74 15.05 -8.13
C GLY A 557 1.87 15.18 -9.39
N GLY A 558 1.35 14.06 -9.91
CA GLY A 558 0.59 14.00 -11.15
C GLY A 558 -0.92 14.18 -10.96
N ALA A 559 -1.60 14.48 -12.06
CA ALA A 559 -3.06 14.41 -12.12
C ALA A 559 -3.54 12.96 -12.07
N SER A 560 -4.72 12.72 -11.48
CA SER A 560 -5.37 11.41 -11.45
C SER A 560 -6.60 11.40 -12.34
N GLU A 561 -6.47 10.85 -13.55
CA GLU A 561 -7.59 10.77 -14.50
C GLU A 561 -8.69 9.82 -13.98
N SER A 562 -8.30 8.75 -13.28
CA SER A 562 -9.26 7.82 -12.70
C SER A 562 -10.05 8.42 -11.53
N ARG A 563 -9.41 9.24 -10.69
CA ARG A 563 -10.10 9.98 -9.62
C ARG A 563 -11.04 11.04 -10.16
N LYS A 564 -10.60 11.83 -11.15
CA LYS A 564 -11.43 12.82 -11.84
C LYS A 564 -12.67 12.17 -12.45
N ALA A 565 -12.49 11.03 -13.14
CA ALA A 565 -13.59 10.28 -13.73
C ALA A 565 -14.63 9.87 -12.67
N LEU A 566 -14.19 9.24 -11.57
CA LEU A 566 -15.10 8.81 -10.50
C LEU A 566 -15.78 10.00 -9.79
N ALA A 567 -15.08 11.12 -9.56
CA ALA A 567 -15.68 12.33 -8.99
C ALA A 567 -16.78 12.93 -9.89
N GLN A 568 -16.70 12.68 -11.20
CA GLN A 568 -17.70 13.09 -12.19
C GLN A 568 -18.77 12.03 -12.48
N GLY A 569 -18.77 10.91 -11.72
CA GLY A 569 -19.69 9.79 -11.92
C GLY A 569 -19.44 8.99 -13.21
N MET A 570 -18.23 9.05 -13.75
CA MET A 570 -17.82 8.30 -14.94
C MET A 570 -16.96 7.11 -14.55
N TRP A 571 -17.03 6.03 -15.35
CA TRP A 571 -16.23 4.83 -15.16
C TRP A 571 -14.84 5.04 -15.76
N PRO A 572 -13.77 4.99 -14.95
CA PRO A 572 -12.42 5.02 -15.50
C PRO A 572 -12.09 3.69 -16.18
N THR A 573 -11.46 3.75 -17.35
CA THR A 573 -10.88 2.58 -18.01
C THR A 573 -9.55 2.23 -17.37
N PHE A 574 -9.07 1.02 -17.63
CA PHE A 574 -7.76 0.58 -17.16
C PHE A 574 -6.64 1.54 -17.62
N PRO A 575 -5.74 1.98 -16.73
CA PRO A 575 -4.65 2.88 -17.07
C PRO A 575 -3.50 2.11 -17.71
N GLU A 576 -3.29 2.34 -19.01
CA GLU A 576 -2.04 1.99 -19.68
C GLU A 576 -1.00 3.09 -19.45
N LEU A 577 0.20 2.95 -20.02
CA LEU A 577 1.26 3.97 -19.87
C LEU A 577 0.88 5.36 -20.39
N SER A 578 -0.06 5.43 -21.34
CA SER A 578 -0.61 6.68 -21.89
C SER A 578 -1.70 7.30 -21.01
N GLY A 579 -2.05 6.67 -19.88
CA GLY A 579 -3.15 7.08 -19.01
C GLY A 579 -4.42 6.24 -19.20
N SER A 580 -5.50 6.72 -18.58
CA SER A 580 -6.84 6.12 -18.69
C SER A 580 -7.81 7.08 -19.37
N THR A 581 -8.89 6.52 -19.92
CA THR A 581 -10.05 7.29 -20.42
C THR A 581 -11.23 7.08 -19.47
N ALA A 582 -12.35 7.76 -19.72
CA ALA A 582 -13.56 7.61 -18.92
C ALA A 582 -14.80 7.44 -19.79
N VAL A 583 -15.71 6.57 -19.38
CA VAL A 583 -16.98 6.32 -20.08
C VAL A 583 -18.16 6.53 -19.13
N ARG A 584 -19.28 7.01 -19.66
CA ARG A 584 -20.57 7.01 -18.95
C ARG A 584 -21.33 5.78 -19.36
N LEU A 585 -21.67 4.93 -18.40
CA LEU A 585 -22.66 3.89 -18.61
C LEU A 585 -24.03 4.48 -18.31
N THR A 586 -25.00 4.21 -19.18
CA THR A 586 -26.39 4.57 -18.92
C THR A 586 -27.09 3.41 -18.22
N ARG A 587 -28.28 3.66 -17.66
CA ARG A 587 -29.10 2.64 -16.97
C ARG A 587 -29.49 1.43 -17.85
N ALA A 588 -29.21 1.49 -19.16
CA ALA A 588 -29.57 0.48 -20.16
C ALA A 588 -28.36 -0.33 -20.67
N ASP A 589 -27.14 0.06 -20.28
CA ASP A 589 -25.88 -0.65 -20.55
C ASP A 589 -25.51 -1.54 -19.36
#